data_AF-A0A843BL54-F1
#
_entry.id   AF-A0A843BL54-F1
#
_cell.length_a   1.000
_cell.length_b   1.000
_cell.length_c   1.000
_cell.angle_alpha   90.00
_cell.angle_beta   90.00
_cell.angle_gamma   90.00
#
_symmetry.space_group_name_H-M   'P 1'
#
loop_
_entity.id
_entity.type
_entity.pdbx_description
1 polymer ?
#
loop_
_entity_poly.entity_id
_entity_poly.type
_entity_poly.pdbx_seq_one_letter_code
_entity_poly.pdbx_strand_id
1 'polypeptide(L)' 'MIGILFSTAGDVLYRYTDTISSYDYSDPTTSLWLASSMIMIYALYKHQKSI' A
#
# COMPACT_ATOMS: atom_id res chain seq x y z
N MET A 1 9.94 -7.94 -2.81
CA MET A 1 10.49 -6.67 -2.28
C MET A 1 9.63 -5.45 -2.62
N ILE A 2 9.18 -5.28 -3.88
CA ILE A 2 8.38 -4.12 -4.31
C ILE A 2 7.08 -3.89 -3.51
N GLY A 3 6.33 -4.93 -3.13
CA GLY A 3 5.13 -4.75 -2.29
C GLY A 3 5.41 -4.17 -0.90
N ILE A 4 6.55 -4.50 -0.29
CA ILE A 4 6.91 -3.98 1.03
C ILE A 4 7.22 -2.47 0.94
N LEU A 5 7.90 -2.05 -0.13
CA LEU A 5 8.21 -0.64 -0.38
C LEU A 5 6.95 0.21 -0.56
N PHE A 6 5.93 -0.30 -1.26
CA PHE A 6 4.66 0.38 -1.41
C PHE A 6 3.87 0.49 -0.09
N SER A 7 3.93 -0.54 0.76
CA SER A 7 3.32 -0.47 2.10
C SER A 7 4.00 0.58 2.98
N THR A 8 5.34 0.61 3.01
CA THR A 8 6.08 1.63 3.77
C THR A 8 5.79 3.04 3.26
N ALA A 9 5.71 3.24 1.94
CA ALA A 9 5.34 4.53 1.36
C ALA A 9 3.90 4.95 1.73
N GLY A 10 2.97 4.00 1.77
CA GLY A 10 1.59 4.23 2.24
C GLY A 10 1.52 4.62 3.71
N ASP A 11 2.29 3.98 4.58
CA ASP A 11 2.39 4.32 6.01
C ASP A 11 2.94 5.73 6.25
N VAL A 12 3.97 6.14 5.50
CA VAL A 12 4.56 7.49 5.61
C VAL A 12 3.57 8.55 5.13
N LEU A 13 2.89 8.31 4.01
CA LEU A 13 1.84 9.19 3.49
C LEU A 13 0.67 9.33 4.46
N TYR A 14 0.21 8.22 5.05
CA TYR A 14 -0.86 8.20 6.05
C TYR A 14 -0.51 9.08 7.24
N ARG A 15 0.69 8.87 7.80
CA ARG A 15 1.14 9.62 8.96
C ARG A 15 1.31 11.10 8.64
N TYR A 16 1.77 11.44 7.44
CA TYR A 16 1.84 12.82 6.98
C TYR A 16 0.45 13.48 6.87
N THR A 17 -0.51 12.82 6.23
CA THR A 17 -1.90 13.32 6.06
C THR A 17 -2.67 13.44 7.38
N ASP A 18 -2.43 12.51 8.31
CA ASP A 18 -2.98 12.53 9.67
C ASP A 18 -2.44 13.71 10.47
N THR A 19 -1.13 13.99 10.36
CA THR A 19 -0.47 15.11 11.08
C THR A 19 -0.99 16.48 10.63
N ILE A 20 -1.39 16.61 9.37
CA ILE A 20 -1.98 17.84 8.83
C ILE A 20 -3.51 17.90 8.96
N SER A 21 -4.14 16.92 9.63
CA SER A 21 -5.60 16.80 9.79
C SER A 21 -6.38 16.91 8.47
N SER A 22 -5.75 16.53 7.36
CA SER A 22 -6.35 16.54 6.02
C SER A 22 -6.77 15.14 5.57
N TYR A 23 -6.69 14.15 6.46
CA TYR A 23 -6.99 12.76 6.15
C TYR A 23 -8.48 12.61 5.80
N ASP A 24 -8.77 12.39 4.52
CA ASP A 24 -10.08 12.10 3.99
C ASP A 24 -10.07 10.69 3.37
N TYR A 25 -11.21 9.97 3.41
CA TYR A 25 -11.27 8.58 2.96
C TYR A 25 -10.96 8.42 1.46
N SER A 26 -11.07 9.52 0.69
CA SER A 26 -10.71 9.60 -0.73
C SER A 26 -9.23 9.93 -0.98
N ASP A 27 -8.39 10.02 0.06
CA ASP A 27 -6.99 10.37 -0.10
C ASP A 27 -6.21 9.31 -0.92
N PRO A 28 -5.20 9.77 -1.70
CA PRO A 28 -4.35 8.88 -2.48
C PRO A 28 -3.61 7.86 -1.61
N THR A 29 -3.47 8.12 -0.30
CA THR A 29 -2.94 7.20 0.70
C THR A 29 -3.69 5.86 0.74
N THR A 30 -5.02 5.90 0.74
CA THR A 30 -5.87 4.70 0.76
C THR A 30 -5.69 3.89 -0.53
N SER A 31 -5.59 4.60 -1.67
CA SER A 31 -5.31 3.99 -2.98
C SER A 31 -3.92 3.34 -3.01
N LEU A 32 -2.91 3.96 -2.40
CA LEU A 32 -1.55 3.43 -2.32
C LEU A 32 -1.47 2.17 -1.45
N TRP A 33 -2.23 2.14 -0.35
CA TRP A 33 -2.32 1.01 0.56
C TRP A 33 -3.03 -0.21 -0.08
N LEU A 34 -4.12 0.04 -0.80
CA LEU A 34 -4.81 -0.97 -1.61
C LEU A 34 -3.91 -1.51 -2.73
N ALA A 35 -3.25 -0.63 -3.48
CA ALA A 35 -2.32 -1.02 -4.55
C ALA A 35 -1.17 -1.88 -4.01
N SER A 36 -0.61 -1.53 -2.85
CA SER A 36 0.41 -2.33 -2.16
C SER A 36 -0.09 -3.75 -1.87
N SER A 37 -1.29 -3.86 -1.27
CA SER A 37 -1.90 -5.13 -0.93
C SER A 37 -2.14 -6.00 -2.17
N MET A 38 -2.62 -5.41 -3.27
CA MET A 38 -2.85 -6.12 -4.53
C MET A 38 -1.54 -6.65 -5.15
N ILE A 39 -0.46 -5.86 -5.12
CA ILE A 39 0.86 -6.29 -5.61
C ILE A 39 1.38 -7.47 -4.79
N MET A 40 1.17 -7.45 -3.48
CA MET A 40 1.60 -8.53 -2.58
C MET A 40 0.82 -9.82 -2.85
N ILE A 41 -0.50 -9.74 -2.98
CA ILE A 41 -1.36 -10.88 -3.33
C ILE A 41 -0.99 -11.46 -4.69
N TYR A 42 -0.74 -10.62 -5.70
CA TYR A 42 -0.31 -11.06 -7.02
C TYR A 42 1.05 -11.77 -6.98
N ALA A 43 2.01 -11.25 -6.22
CA ALA A 43 3.32 -11.88 -6.04
C ALA A 43 3.20 -13.25 -5.34
N LEU A 44 2.37 -13.34 -4.29
CA LEU A 44 2.07 -14.60 -3.59
C LEU A 44 1.39 -15.62 -4.51
N TYR A 45 0.39 -15.20 -5.28
CA TYR A 45 -0.31 -16.05 -6.25
C TYR A 45 0.64 -16.60 -7.32
N LYS A 46 1.50 -15.74 -7.89
CA LYS A 46 2.50 -16.16 -8.86
C LYS A 46 3.52 -17.13 -8.26
N HIS A 47 3.95 -16.91 -7.03
CA HIS A 47 4.88 -17.80 -6.32
C HIS A 47 4.25 -19.18 -6.06
N GLN A 48 3.00 -19.22 -5.60
CA GLN A 48 2.25 -20.47 -5.39
C GLN A 48 2.05 -21.27 -6.68
N LYS A 49 1.77 -20.60 -7.81
CA LYS A 49 1.57 -21.26 -9.11
C LYS A 49 2.88 -21.74 -9.77
N SER A 50 4.02 -21.21 -9.32
CA SER A 50 5.35 -21.58 -9.83
C SER A 50 5.97 -22.77 -9.09
N ILE A 51 5.37 -23.19 -7.97
CA ILE A 51 5.72 -24.39 -7.20
C ILE A 51 4.79 -25.52 -7.65
#